data_AF-A0A0R1XIM4-F1
#
_entry.id   AF-A0A0R1XIM4-F1
#
_cell.length_a   1.000
_cell.length_b   1.000
_cell.length_c   1.000
_cell.angle_alpha   90.00
_cell.angle_beta   90.00
_cell.angle_gamma   90.00
#
_symmetry.space_group_name_H-M   'P 1'
#
loop_
_entity.id
_entity.type
_entity.pdbx_description
1 polymer ?
#
loop_
_entity_poly.entity_id
_entity_poly.type
_entity_poly.pdbx_seq_one_letter_code
_entity_poly.pdbx_strand_id
1 'polypeptide(L)'
;MDKSNYYGRRVLVNWVDQQQQADPAIKVLPTIAVHAQTIRCYRCNTETPKRLAALPNGEYYCPHCINLGRVSTLDKFYHVLEPNQFTVKKPVLSWHGQLSPLQERAAKQVASRMKDHQRQLLWAVTGAGKTEMMFKGLAACLARRERIAIASPRVDVFWNFTRASRQPLLIRIWRFYMPIRSCRTTMPS
;
A
#
# COMPACT_ATOMS: atom_id res chain seq x y z
N MET A 1 1.20 -4.49 -25.83
CA MET A 1 1.73 -4.70 -24.46
C MET A 1 0.79 -5.64 -23.72
N ASP A 2 1.30 -6.66 -23.01
CA ASP A 2 0.45 -7.53 -22.18
C ASP A 2 -0.11 -6.73 -20.98
N LYS A 3 -1.44 -6.66 -20.90
CA LYS A 3 -2.21 -5.98 -19.85
C LYS A 3 -1.86 -6.48 -18.44
N SER A 4 -1.44 -7.74 -18.31
CA SER A 4 -1.08 -8.35 -17.02
C SER A 4 0.01 -7.58 -16.26
N ASN A 5 0.90 -6.91 -17.00
CA ASN A 5 2.00 -6.13 -16.43
C ASN A 5 1.54 -4.87 -15.66
N TYR A 6 0.30 -4.41 -15.91
CA TYR A 6 -0.27 -3.20 -15.29
C TYR A 6 -1.22 -3.49 -14.13
N TYR A 7 -1.57 -4.76 -13.89
CA TYR A 7 -2.49 -5.14 -12.81
C TYR A 7 -1.98 -4.69 -11.45
N GLY A 8 -2.77 -3.84 -10.77
CA GLY A 8 -2.50 -3.38 -9.42
C GLY A 8 -1.24 -2.51 -9.26
N ARG A 9 -0.58 -2.14 -10.36
CA ARG A 9 0.68 -1.38 -10.37
C ARG A 9 0.47 -0.02 -11.01
N ARG A 10 1.33 0.94 -10.65
CA ARG A 10 1.51 2.20 -11.37
C ARG A 10 2.83 2.11 -12.11
N VAL A 11 2.76 1.82 -13.41
CA VAL A 11 3.95 1.67 -14.26
C VAL A 11 4.23 3.01 -14.92
N LEU A 12 5.47 3.49 -14.82
CA LEU A 12 5.88 4.71 -15.47
C LEU A 12 6.08 4.44 -16.96
N VAL A 13 5.43 5.23 -17.81
CA VAL A 13 5.57 5.15 -19.27
C VAL A 13 5.95 6.52 -19.79
N ASN A 14 7.06 6.57 -20.54
CA ASN A 14 7.59 7.79 -21.12
C ASN A 14 6.72 8.24 -22.31
N TRP A 15 6.96 9.45 -22.80
CA TRP A 15 6.19 10.03 -23.90
C TRP A 15 6.30 9.28 -25.25
N VAL A 16 7.43 8.61 -25.52
CA VAL A 16 7.63 7.84 -26.76
C VAL A 16 6.74 6.60 -26.76
N ASP A 17 6.75 5.87 -25.65
CA ASP A 17 5.97 4.63 -25.47
C ASP A 17 4.47 4.90 -25.30
N GLN A 18 4.07 6.13 -24.97
CA GLN A 18 2.67 6.54 -24.88
C GLN A 18 1.92 6.40 -26.21
N GLN A 19 2.62 6.49 -27.35
CA GLN A 19 2.01 6.43 -28.67
C GLN A 19 1.55 5.01 -29.06
N GLN A 20 1.91 3.98 -28.29
CA GLN A 20 1.59 2.57 -28.57
C GLN A 20 0.35 2.05 -27.81
N GLN A 21 -0.44 2.95 -27.22
CA GLN A 21 -1.57 2.59 -26.35
C GLN A 21 -2.83 2.17 -27.13
N ALA A 22 -3.30 0.93 -26.95
CA ALA A 22 -4.54 0.46 -27.60
C ALA A 22 -5.58 -0.22 -26.66
N ASP A 23 -5.22 -0.57 -25.42
CA ASP A 23 -6.15 -1.29 -24.53
C ASP A 23 -7.01 -0.32 -23.68
N PRO A 24 -8.35 -0.31 -23.86
CA PRO A 24 -9.25 0.60 -23.13
C PRO A 24 -9.29 0.36 -21.62
N ALA A 25 -8.79 -0.78 -21.14
CA ALA A 25 -8.75 -1.06 -19.71
C ALA A 25 -7.59 -0.39 -18.96
N ILE A 26 -6.61 0.18 -19.67
CA ILE A 26 -5.49 0.88 -19.05
C ILE A 26 -5.92 2.31 -18.69
N LYS A 27 -5.93 2.59 -17.39
CA LYS A 27 -6.16 3.93 -16.86
C LYS A 27 -4.84 4.71 -16.84
N VAL A 28 -4.86 5.89 -17.44
CA VAL A 28 -3.74 6.82 -17.46
C VAL A 28 -3.89 7.83 -16.33
N LEU A 29 -2.84 8.00 -15.53
CA LEU A 29 -2.78 8.91 -14.40
C LEU A 29 -1.61 9.88 -14.56
N PRO A 30 -1.72 11.13 -14.08
CA PRO A 30 -0.60 12.04 -14.01
C PRO A 30 0.47 11.52 -13.04
N THR A 31 1.72 11.92 -13.28
CA THR A 31 2.88 11.56 -12.46
C THR A 31 3.18 12.59 -11.37
N ILE A 32 2.95 13.86 -11.67
CA ILE A 32 3.26 15.01 -10.81
C ILE A 32 2.05 15.95 -10.79
N ALA A 33 1.68 16.41 -9.60
CA ALA A 33 0.77 17.54 -9.43
C ALA A 33 1.60 18.83 -9.35
N VAL A 34 1.26 19.83 -10.17
CA VAL A 34 1.95 21.13 -10.17
C VAL A 34 1.11 22.13 -9.39
N HIS A 35 1.66 22.66 -8.30
CA HIS A 35 1.04 23.73 -7.50
C HIS A 35 1.69 25.08 -7.83
N ALA A 36 1.32 26.17 -7.13
CA ALA A 36 1.85 27.50 -7.42
C ALA A 36 3.39 27.55 -7.32
N GLN A 37 3.95 27.13 -6.18
CA GLN A 37 5.39 27.20 -5.87
C GLN A 37 6.08 25.84 -5.75
N THR A 38 5.31 24.77 -5.60
CA THR A 38 5.79 23.40 -5.38
C THR A 38 5.23 22.44 -6.42
N ILE A 39 5.86 21.27 -6.51
CA ILE A 39 5.34 20.10 -7.20
C ILE A 39 5.16 18.97 -6.19
N ARG A 40 4.19 18.08 -6.43
CA ARG A 40 3.98 16.87 -5.64
C ARG A 40 4.10 15.64 -6.53
N CYS A 41 5.03 14.74 -6.22
CA CYS A 41 5.21 13.51 -6.98
C CYS A 41 4.22 12.42 -6.56
N TYR A 42 3.44 11.85 -7.47
CA TYR A 42 2.50 10.77 -7.14
C TYR A 42 3.14 9.39 -6.95
N ARG A 43 4.47 9.27 -7.12
CA ARG A 43 5.25 8.06 -6.79
C ARG A 43 5.68 8.01 -5.33
N CYS A 44 6.46 9.00 -4.90
CA CYS A 44 7.00 9.06 -3.53
C CYS A 44 6.17 9.94 -2.59
N ASN A 45 5.21 10.68 -3.12
CA ASN A 45 4.39 11.63 -2.38
C ASN A 45 5.15 12.81 -1.75
N THR A 46 6.41 13.03 -2.13
CA THR A 46 7.21 14.18 -1.67
C THR A 46 6.81 15.45 -2.42
N GLU A 47 6.74 16.56 -1.68
CA GLU A 47 6.63 17.90 -2.24
C GLU A 47 8.01 18.52 -2.44
N THR A 48 8.25 19.11 -3.60
CA THR A 48 9.53 19.72 -3.97
C THR A 48 9.29 21.12 -4.54
N PRO A 49 10.07 22.14 -4.14
CA PRO A 49 9.99 23.46 -4.75
C PRO A 49 10.26 23.42 -6.26
N LYS A 50 9.47 24.14 -7.06
CA LYS A 50 9.61 24.19 -8.52
C LYS A 50 11.03 24.53 -8.98
N ARG A 51 11.69 25.47 -8.30
CA ARG A 51 13.08 25.89 -8.61
C ARG A 51 14.10 24.75 -8.59
N LEU A 52 13.88 23.72 -7.77
CA LEU A 52 14.77 22.56 -7.63
C LEU A 52 14.39 21.40 -8.57
N ALA A 53 13.19 21.47 -9.13
CA ALA A 53 12.57 20.40 -9.89
C ALA A 53 12.32 20.76 -11.37
N ALA A 54 12.77 21.94 -11.80
CA ALA A 54 12.50 22.47 -13.14
C ALA A 54 13.25 21.70 -14.22
N LEU A 55 12.58 21.50 -15.34
CA LEU A 55 13.12 21.07 -16.63
C LEU A 55 12.91 22.19 -17.67
N PRO A 56 13.56 22.10 -18.84
CA PRO A 56 13.23 22.94 -19.98
C PRO A 56 11.74 22.88 -20.33
N ASN A 57 11.24 23.91 -21.03
CA ASN A 57 9.86 24.02 -21.50
C ASN A 57 8.79 24.08 -20.39
N GLY A 58 9.17 24.46 -19.17
CA GLY A 58 8.22 24.60 -18.05
C GLY A 58 7.77 23.26 -17.45
N GLU A 59 8.48 22.18 -17.77
CA GLU A 59 8.22 20.85 -17.24
C GLU A 59 8.92 20.65 -15.88
N TYR A 60 8.56 19.58 -15.16
CA TYR A 60 9.15 19.27 -13.86
C TYR A 60 9.48 17.79 -13.69
N TYR A 61 10.49 17.49 -12.88
CA TYR A 61 10.84 16.13 -12.48
C TYR A 61 10.95 16.00 -10.96
N CYS A 62 10.86 14.77 -10.45
CA CYS A 62 11.06 14.49 -9.03
C CYS A 62 12.52 14.10 -8.73
N PRO A 63 13.29 14.93 -8.00
CA PRO A 63 14.68 14.59 -7.64
C PRO A 63 14.77 13.39 -6.70
N HIS A 64 13.77 13.20 -5.83
CA HIS A 64 13.74 12.09 -4.87
C HIS A 64 13.55 10.71 -5.50
N CYS A 65 13.01 10.65 -6.72
CA CYS A 65 12.78 9.38 -7.42
C CYS A 65 13.88 9.05 -8.44
N ILE A 66 14.89 9.91 -8.61
CA ILE A 66 15.85 9.78 -9.72
C ILE A 66 16.56 8.42 -9.76
N ASN A 67 16.98 7.91 -8.60
CA ASN A 67 17.63 6.60 -8.46
C ASN A 67 16.72 5.41 -8.78
N LEU A 68 15.40 5.60 -8.70
CA LEU A 68 14.39 4.59 -9.00
C LEU A 68 13.86 4.73 -10.45
N GLY A 69 14.45 5.60 -11.25
CA GLY A 69 13.95 6.07 -12.53
C GLY A 69 13.27 7.43 -12.40
N ARG A 70 13.76 8.40 -13.18
CA ARG A 70 13.24 9.76 -13.25
C ARG A 70 11.74 9.75 -13.53
N VAL A 71 10.98 10.43 -12.68
CA VAL A 71 9.55 10.70 -12.87
C VAL A 71 9.41 12.16 -13.26
N SER A 72 8.80 12.44 -14.40
CA SER A 72 8.56 13.79 -14.90
C SER A 72 7.11 14.01 -15.32
N THR A 73 6.72 15.27 -15.48
CA THR A 73 5.41 15.71 -16.00
C THR A 73 5.13 15.23 -17.44
N LEU A 74 6.20 14.94 -18.20
CA LEU A 74 6.15 14.34 -19.53
C LEU A 74 5.76 12.85 -19.52
N ASP A 75 6.02 12.17 -18.40
CA ASP A 75 5.69 10.76 -18.22
C ASP A 75 4.25 10.59 -17.72
N LYS A 76 3.69 9.39 -17.89
CA LYS A 76 2.38 9.01 -17.34
C LYS A 76 2.48 7.74 -16.51
N PHE A 77 1.59 7.60 -15.54
CA PHE A 77 1.40 6.33 -14.84
C PHE A 77 0.28 5.54 -15.49
N TYR A 78 0.60 4.32 -15.90
CA TYR A 78 -0.39 3.36 -16.39
C TYR A 78 -0.77 2.41 -15.28
N HIS A 79 -2.07 2.17 -15.19
CA HIS A 79 -2.66 1.35 -14.16
C HIS A 79 -3.83 0.57 -14.72
N VAL A 80 -3.88 -0.72 -14.41
CA VAL A 80 -5.07 -1.55 -14.60
C VAL A 80 -5.53 -2.03 -13.24
N LEU A 81 -6.84 -2.00 -13.01
CA LEU A 81 -7.42 -2.54 -11.79
C LEU A 81 -7.03 -4.01 -11.67
N GLU A 82 -6.52 -4.37 -10.50
CA GLU A 82 -6.14 -5.74 -10.23
C GLU A 82 -7.41 -6.62 -10.16
N PRO A 83 -7.49 -7.71 -10.94
CA PRO A 83 -8.65 -8.60 -10.94
C PRO A 83 -8.72 -9.51 -9.70
N ASN A 84 -7.69 -9.50 -8.84
CA ASN A 84 -7.58 -10.28 -7.59
C ASN A 84 -7.87 -11.77 -7.78
N GLN A 85 -7.41 -12.34 -8.90
CA GLN A 85 -7.58 -13.75 -9.26
C GLN A 85 -6.58 -14.63 -8.51
N PHE A 86 -6.68 -14.69 -7.19
CA PHE A 86 -5.88 -15.58 -6.37
C PHE A 86 -6.74 -16.62 -5.65
N THR A 87 -6.20 -17.83 -5.55
CA THR A 87 -6.85 -18.93 -4.84
C THR A 87 -6.60 -18.83 -3.35
N VAL A 88 -7.67 -18.62 -2.59
CA VAL A 88 -7.64 -18.62 -1.12
C VAL A 88 -7.70 -20.05 -0.62
N LYS A 89 -6.57 -20.60 -0.14
CA LYS A 89 -6.52 -21.92 0.51
C LYS A 89 -7.20 -21.84 1.89
N LYS A 90 -8.14 -22.75 2.16
CA LYS A 90 -8.77 -22.94 3.47
C LYS A 90 -8.07 -24.06 4.25
N PRO A 91 -7.91 -23.96 5.59
CA PRO A 91 -8.21 -22.81 6.42
C PRO A 91 -7.23 -21.66 6.18
N VAL A 92 -7.72 -20.42 6.26
CA VAL A 92 -6.93 -19.20 5.98
C VAL A 92 -5.84 -18.99 7.03
N LEU A 93 -6.12 -19.35 8.29
CA LEU A 93 -5.19 -19.30 9.42
C LEU A 93 -4.86 -20.72 9.89
N SER A 94 -3.65 -20.90 10.40
CA SER A 94 -3.20 -22.09 11.14
C SER A 94 -3.17 -21.89 12.65
N TRP A 95 -3.47 -20.68 13.15
CA TRP A 95 -3.54 -20.38 14.58
C TRP A 95 -4.88 -20.80 15.18
N HIS A 96 -4.83 -21.61 16.24
CA HIS A 96 -6.01 -22.18 16.92
C HIS A 96 -6.13 -21.74 18.39
N GLY A 97 -5.39 -20.70 18.80
CA GLY A 97 -5.42 -20.22 20.18
C GLY A 97 -6.75 -19.56 20.55
N GLN A 98 -7.01 -19.43 21.86
CA GLN A 98 -8.17 -18.70 22.37
C GLN A 98 -7.75 -17.31 22.83
N LEU A 99 -8.52 -16.30 22.42
CA LEU A 99 -8.35 -14.92 22.87
C LEU A 99 -9.03 -14.75 24.23
N SER A 100 -8.41 -13.98 25.14
CA SER A 100 -9.09 -13.57 26.37
C SER A 100 -10.29 -12.67 26.05
N PRO A 101 -11.27 -12.50 26.97
CA PRO A 101 -12.45 -11.69 26.71
C PRO A 101 -12.15 -10.25 26.26
N LEU A 102 -11.11 -9.63 26.82
CA LEU A 102 -10.67 -8.28 26.44
C LEU A 102 -10.03 -8.26 25.04
N GLN A 103 -9.17 -9.25 24.74
CA GLN A 103 -8.55 -9.39 23.43
C GLN A 103 -9.60 -9.66 22.35
N GLU A 104 -10.65 -10.43 22.65
CA GLU A 104 -11.71 -10.71 21.70
C GLU A 104 -12.55 -9.45 21.39
N ARG A 105 -12.85 -8.62 22.39
CA ARG A 105 -13.52 -7.32 22.16
C ARG A 105 -12.70 -6.42 21.24
N ALA A 106 -11.40 -6.31 21.51
CA ALA A 106 -10.48 -5.54 20.67
C ALA A 106 -10.37 -6.12 19.25
N ALA A 107 -10.24 -7.44 19.12
CA ALA A 107 -10.18 -8.13 17.83
C ALA A 107 -11.47 -7.93 16.99
N LYS A 108 -12.64 -7.98 17.63
CA LYS A 108 -13.94 -7.70 16.96
C LYS A 108 -14.01 -6.26 16.46
N GLN A 109 -13.57 -5.29 17.26
CA GLN A 109 -13.52 -3.88 16.85
C GLN A 109 -12.57 -3.67 15.66
N VAL A 110 -11.36 -4.24 15.72
CA VAL A 110 -10.40 -4.19 14.62
C VAL A 110 -10.98 -4.83 13.35
N ALA A 111 -11.58 -6.02 13.47
CA ALA A 111 -12.18 -6.71 12.33
C ALA A 111 -13.33 -5.91 11.68
N SER A 112 -14.19 -5.26 12.47
CA SER A 112 -15.24 -4.38 11.94
C SER A 112 -14.67 -3.17 11.21
N ARG A 113 -13.69 -2.49 11.81
CA ARG A 113 -13.05 -1.31 11.17
C ARG A 113 -12.32 -1.68 9.89
N MET A 114 -11.67 -2.85 9.86
CA MET A 114 -11.08 -3.42 8.65
C MET A 114 -12.14 -3.77 7.60
N LYS A 115 -13.34 -4.19 8.01
CA LYS A 115 -14.47 -4.43 7.11
C LYS A 115 -14.87 -3.13 6.39
N ASP A 116 -14.93 -2.03 7.13
CA ASP A 116 -15.36 -0.73 6.64
C ASP A 116 -14.21 0.10 6.02
N HIS A 117 -13.02 -0.50 5.85
CA HIS A 117 -11.80 0.16 5.37
C HIS A 117 -11.40 1.42 6.16
N GLN A 118 -11.71 1.43 7.45
CA GLN A 118 -11.40 2.53 8.37
C GLN A 118 -10.05 2.33 9.06
N ARG A 119 -9.40 3.46 9.39
CA ARG A 119 -8.16 3.44 10.17
C ARG A 119 -8.46 3.10 11.62
N GLN A 120 -7.70 2.16 12.20
CA GLN A 120 -7.84 1.75 13.60
C GLN A 120 -6.46 1.63 14.25
N LEU A 121 -6.30 2.22 15.44
CA LEU A 121 -5.13 2.02 16.30
C LEU A 121 -5.45 0.92 17.32
N LEU A 122 -4.68 -0.16 17.31
CA LEU A 122 -4.74 -1.20 18.35
C LEU A 122 -3.68 -0.91 19.41
N TRP A 123 -4.10 -0.32 20.54
CA TRP A 123 -3.23 -0.04 21.67
C TRP A 123 -3.23 -1.21 22.65
N ALA A 124 -2.06 -1.80 22.92
CA ALA A 124 -1.90 -2.81 23.97
C ALA A 124 -0.45 -2.90 24.44
N VAL A 125 -0.26 -3.32 25.70
CA VAL A 125 1.07 -3.52 26.30
C VAL A 125 1.88 -4.62 25.59
N THR A 126 3.19 -4.67 25.83
CA THR A 126 4.05 -5.77 25.34
C THR A 126 3.57 -7.11 25.91
N GLY A 127 3.61 -8.17 25.10
CA GLY A 127 3.11 -9.50 25.50
C GLY A 127 1.59 -9.68 25.51
N ALA A 128 0.80 -8.63 25.27
CA ALA A 128 -0.67 -8.71 25.29
C ALA A 128 -1.30 -9.42 24.07
N GLY A 129 -0.52 -9.99 23.15
CA GLY A 129 -1.05 -10.72 21.98
C GLY A 129 -1.65 -9.83 20.88
N LYS A 130 -1.02 -8.70 20.55
CA LYS A 130 -1.49 -7.77 19.49
C LYS A 130 -1.66 -8.45 18.13
N THR A 131 -0.74 -9.35 17.78
CA THR A 131 -0.75 -10.05 16.50
C THR A 131 -1.90 -11.05 16.42
N GLU A 132 -2.14 -11.78 17.50
CA GLU A 132 -3.22 -12.76 17.65
C GLU A 132 -4.59 -12.09 17.51
N MET A 133 -4.75 -10.88 18.06
CA MET A 133 -5.97 -10.08 17.89
C MET A 133 -6.24 -9.70 16.43
N MET A 134 -5.20 -9.53 15.60
CA MET A 134 -5.35 -9.16 14.20
C MET A 134 -5.73 -10.35 13.30
N PHE A 135 -5.40 -11.58 13.67
CA PHE A 135 -5.60 -12.75 12.80
C PHE A 135 -7.04 -12.91 12.34
N LYS A 136 -8.03 -12.76 13.23
CA LYS A 136 -9.46 -12.87 12.87
C LYS A 136 -9.86 -11.86 11.78
N GLY A 137 -9.39 -10.61 11.89
CA GLY A 137 -9.65 -9.56 10.90
C GLY A 137 -8.97 -9.85 9.55
N LEU A 138 -7.72 -10.32 9.60
CA LEU A 138 -6.96 -10.69 8.41
C LEU A 138 -7.60 -11.86 7.66
N ALA A 139 -8.08 -12.88 8.38
CA ALA A 139 -8.79 -14.01 7.78
C ALA A 139 -10.06 -13.58 7.06
N ALA A 140 -10.82 -12.65 7.65
CA ALA A 140 -12.02 -12.09 7.04
C ALA A 140 -11.71 -11.27 5.78
N CYS A 141 -10.64 -10.47 5.78
CA CYS A 141 -10.17 -9.76 4.57
C CYS A 141 -9.76 -10.73 3.45
N LEU A 142 -8.98 -11.77 3.78
CA LEU A 142 -8.57 -12.78 2.79
C LEU A 142 -9.78 -13.57 2.25
N ALA A 143 -10.77 -13.87 3.08
CA ALA A 143 -12.01 -14.50 2.65
C ALA A 143 -12.81 -13.62 1.66
N ARG A 144 -12.70 -12.28 1.80
CA ARG A 144 -13.25 -11.29 0.86
C ARG A 144 -12.37 -11.07 -0.39
N ARG A 145 -11.31 -11.86 -0.57
CA ARG A 145 -10.30 -11.71 -1.65
C ARG A 145 -9.64 -10.34 -1.67
N GLU A 146 -9.50 -9.71 -0.50
CA GLU A 146 -8.76 -8.47 -0.36
C GLU A 146 -7.26 -8.75 -0.26
N ARG A 147 -6.46 -7.80 -0.76
CA ARG A 147 -5.00 -7.83 -0.61
C ARG A 147 -4.59 -7.09 0.65
N ILE A 148 -3.71 -7.73 1.41
CA ILE A 148 -3.25 -7.22 2.70
C ILE A 148 -1.75 -7.04 2.62
N ALA A 149 -1.24 -5.88 3.04
CA ALA A 149 0.16 -5.67 3.32
C ALA A 149 0.37 -5.58 4.83
N ILE A 150 1.34 -6.33 5.35
CA ILE A 150 1.75 -6.25 6.75
C ILE A 150 3.17 -5.69 6.76
N ALA A 151 3.36 -4.60 7.49
CA ALA A 151 4.66 -3.99 7.69
C ALA A 151 5.02 -4.08 9.18
N SER A 152 6.23 -4.57 9.47
CA SER A 152 6.78 -4.64 10.82
C SER A 152 8.22 -4.13 10.77
N PRO A 153 8.68 -3.36 11.77
CA PRO A 153 10.08 -2.97 11.89
C PRO A 153 10.99 -4.17 12.23
N ARG A 154 10.41 -5.25 12.74
CA ARG A 154 11.10 -6.44 13.25
C ARG A 154 10.78 -7.68 12.42
N VAL A 155 11.82 -8.43 12.05
CA VAL A 155 11.76 -9.65 11.20
C VAL A 155 11.23 -10.87 11.98
N ASP A 156 11.37 -10.89 13.30
CA ASP A 156 10.80 -11.93 14.17
C ASP A 156 9.25 -11.96 14.11
N VAL A 157 8.61 -10.79 14.07
CA VAL A 157 7.15 -10.66 13.88
C VAL A 157 6.70 -11.25 12.53
N PHE A 158 7.55 -11.17 11.51
CA PHE A 158 7.29 -11.81 10.22
C PHE A 158 7.21 -13.33 10.36
N TRP A 159 8.17 -13.95 11.05
CA TRP A 159 8.19 -15.40 11.19
C TRP A 159 6.95 -15.92 11.92
N ASN A 160 6.51 -15.21 12.97
CA ASN A 160 5.27 -15.54 13.67
C ASN A 160 4.05 -15.47 12.75
N PHE A 161 4.00 -14.48 11.85
CA PHE A 161 2.93 -14.35 10.88
C PHE A 161 2.97 -15.44 9.79
N THR A 162 4.14 -15.75 9.25
CA THR A 162 4.31 -16.77 8.20
C THR A 162 3.99 -18.17 8.73
N ARG A 163 4.23 -18.45 10.02
CA ARG A 163 3.83 -19.72 10.66
C ARG A 163 2.32 -19.81 10.91
N ALA A 164 1.67 -18.67 11.21
CA ALA A 164 0.25 -18.58 11.48
C ALA A 164 -0.63 -18.46 10.20
N SER A 165 -0.03 -18.17 9.04
CA SER A 165 -0.72 -18.03 7.76
C SER A 165 -0.29 -19.13 6.77
N ARG A 166 -1.25 -19.83 6.17
CA ARG A 166 -0.98 -20.83 5.12
C ARG A 166 -0.90 -20.20 3.71
N GLN A 167 -0.67 -18.89 3.61
CA GLN A 167 -0.72 -18.11 2.36
C GLN A 167 0.45 -17.12 2.22
N PRO A 168 1.71 -17.60 2.09
CA PRO A 168 2.88 -16.73 2.02
C PRO A 168 2.91 -15.81 0.79
N LEU A 169 2.15 -16.12 -0.27
CA LEU A 169 2.14 -15.39 -1.54
C LEU A 169 1.17 -14.19 -1.58
N LEU A 170 0.25 -14.07 -0.63
CA LEU A 170 -0.84 -13.08 -0.68
C LEU A 170 -0.60 -11.81 0.12
N ILE A 171 0.45 -11.81 0.93
CA ILE A 171 0.83 -10.69 1.76
C ILE A 171 2.15 -10.17 1.21
N ARG A 172 2.07 -9.08 0.45
CA ARG A 172 3.26 -8.37 0.00
C ARG A 172 3.86 -7.65 1.19
N ILE A 173 4.96 -8.18 1.69
CA ILE A 173 5.66 -7.68 2.87
C ILE A 173 6.71 -6.70 2.39
N TRP A 174 6.54 -5.45 2.78
CA TRP A 174 7.48 -4.38 2.48
C TRP A 174 8.31 -4.09 3.72
N ARG A 175 9.64 -4.21 3.58
CA ARG A 175 10.60 -3.68 4.55
C ARG A 175 10.65 -2.17 4.37
N PHE A 176 9.92 -1.43 5.20
CA PHE A 176 9.98 0.03 5.20
C PHE A 176 11.13 0.51 6.09
N TYR A 177 12.13 1.13 5.47
CA TYR A 177 12.87 2.23 6.11
C TYR A 177 12.12 3.52 5.75
N MET A 178 11.12 3.90 6.55
CA MET A 178 10.55 5.26 6.51
C MET A 178 10.68 5.89 7.89
N PRO A 179 11.16 7.13 8.00
CA PRO A 179 11.05 7.89 9.24
C PRO A 179 9.56 8.14 9.49
N ILE A 180 9.08 7.74 10.67
CA ILE A 180 7.73 8.04 11.14
C ILE A 180 7.62 9.56 11.27
N ARG A 181 7.06 10.23 10.25
CA ARG A 181 6.57 11.60 10.40
C ARG A 181 5.20 11.51 11.06
N SER A 182 5.10 12.02 12.28
CA SER A 182 3.85 12.12 13.03
C SER A 182 2.77 12.79 12.18
N CYS A 183 1.76 12.04 11.76
CA CYS A 183 0.55 12.59 11.18
C CYS A 183 -0.29 13.14 12.34
N ARG A 184 -0.06 14.41 12.71
CA ARG A 184 -0.99 15.14 13.59
C ARG A 184 -2.27 15.34 12.80
N THR A 185 -3.29 14.55 13.11
CA THR A 185 -4.67 14.86 12.76
C THR A 185 -5.22 15.66 13.91
N THR A 186 -5.37 16.97 13.71
CA THR A 186 -6.20 17.82 14.57
C THR A 186 -7.64 17.31 14.46
N MET A 187 -8.22 16.91 15.59
CA MET A 187 -9.65 16.66 15.70
C MET A 187 -10.40 17.99 15.50
N PRO A 188 -11.49 18.04 14.71
CA PRO A 188 -12.44 19.13 14.86
C PRO A 188 -13.22 18.93 16.16
N SER A 189 -13.39 20.04 16.87
CA SER A 189 -14.18 20.25 18.09
C SER A 189 -15.66 19.91 17.92
#